data_AF-A0A2N1RS63-F1
#
_entry.id   AF-A0A2N1RS63-F1
#
_cell.length_a   1.000
_cell.length_b   1.000
_cell.length_c   1.000
_cell.angle_alpha   90.00
_cell.angle_beta   90.00
_cell.angle_gamma   90.00
#
_symmetry.space_group_name_H-M   'P 1'
#
loop_
_entity.id
_entity.type
_entity.pdbx_description
1 polymer ?
#
loop_
_entity_poly.entity_id
_entity_poly.type
_entity_poly.pdbx_seq_one_letter_code
_entity_poly.pdbx_strand_id
1 'polypeptide(L)'
;MKITLINPPIEDFYVTGIRRQPLGLLYIASALIKGGFKPVLLNCHSGKKSVMELPAEFSYLKPYINNSDPGIRFPYKNYTHYGMSWQEIERQIKD
;
A
#
# COMPACT_ATOMS: atom_id res chain seq x y z
N MET A 1 -21.33 -14.82 8.43
CA MET A 1 -19.88 -14.51 8.43
C MET A 1 -19.68 -13.12 7.84
N LYS A 2 -19.08 -12.18 8.58
CA LYS A 2 -18.66 -10.89 8.02
C LYS A 2 -17.34 -11.13 7.24
N ILE A 3 -17.26 -10.72 5.98
CA ILE A 3 -16.06 -10.84 5.16
C ILE A 3 -15.63 -9.43 4.76
N THR A 4 -14.39 -9.07 5.10
CA THR A 4 -13.79 -7.79 4.68
C THR A 4 -12.60 -8.07 3.79
N LEU A 5 -12.63 -7.52 2.58
CA LEU A 5 -11.56 -7.56 1.60
C LEU A 5 -10.78 -6.26 1.71
N ILE A 6 -9.51 -6.34 2.08
CA ILE A 6 -8.68 -5.16 2.34
C ILE A 6 -7.70 -4.99 1.19
N ASN A 7 -7.74 -3.83 0.53
CA ASN A 7 -6.67 -3.37 -0.33
C ASN A 7 -5.74 -2.48 0.52
N PRO A 8 -4.62 -3.01 1.04
CA PRO A 8 -3.85 -2.37 2.10
C PRO A 8 -3.13 -1.10 1.63
N PRO A 9 -2.63 -0.25 2.55
CA PRO A 9 -1.68 0.80 2.19
C PRO A 9 -0.39 0.19 1.63
N ILE A 10 0.41 1.00 0.94
CA ILE A 10 1.67 0.59 0.31
C ILE A 10 2.83 1.29 1.02
N GLU A 11 3.87 0.55 1.38
CA GLU A 11 5.13 1.10 1.88
C GLU A 11 6.22 0.84 0.83
N ASP A 12 6.59 1.89 0.10
CA ASP A 12 7.53 1.81 -1.02
C ASP A 12 8.19 3.18 -1.28
N PHE A 13 9.13 3.25 -2.21
CA PHE A 13 9.76 4.49 -2.65
C PHE A 13 8.90 5.31 -3.62
N TYR A 14 7.93 4.67 -4.28
CA TYR A 14 6.99 5.35 -5.18
C TYR A 14 5.72 4.54 -5.41
N VAL A 15 4.64 5.22 -5.79
CA VAL A 15 3.37 4.60 -6.22
C VAL A 15 2.85 5.29 -7.47
N THR A 16 2.12 4.54 -8.31
CA THR A 16 1.42 5.08 -9.49
C THR A 16 -0.07 4.75 -9.45
N GLY A 17 -0.92 5.62 -10.00
CA GLY A 17 -2.37 5.46 -9.96
C GLY A 17 -2.88 4.13 -10.56
N ILE A 18 -2.28 3.70 -11.68
CA ILE A 18 -2.69 2.48 -12.39
C ILE A 18 -2.41 1.20 -11.59
N ARG A 19 -1.35 1.18 -10.78
CA ARG A 19 -0.97 0.02 -9.94
C ARG A 19 -1.74 -0.06 -8.63
N ARG A 20 -2.65 0.88 -8.37
CA ARG A 20 -3.46 0.96 -7.15
C ARG A 20 -4.86 0.35 -7.28
N GLN A 21 -5.17 -0.25 -8.43
CA GLN A 21 -6.50 -0.83 -8.68
C GLN A 21 -6.62 -2.23 -8.04
N PRO A 22 -7.59 -2.47 -7.15
CA PRO A 22 -7.73 -3.75 -6.45
C PRO A 22 -8.43 -4.82 -7.30
N LEU A 23 -8.03 -4.99 -8.57
CA LEU A 23 -8.74 -5.85 -9.54
C LEU A 23 -8.89 -7.29 -9.06
N GLY A 24 -7.83 -7.88 -8.48
CA GLY A 24 -7.88 -9.22 -7.91
C GLY A 24 -8.90 -9.34 -6.76
N LEU A 25 -8.96 -8.34 -5.87
CA LEU A 25 -9.94 -8.31 -4.79
C LEU A 25 -11.36 -8.13 -5.31
N LEU A 26 -11.57 -7.37 -6.40
CA LEU A 26 -12.88 -7.24 -7.03
C LEU A 26 -13.36 -8.56 -7.64
N TYR A 27 -12.46 -9.36 -8.23
CA TYR A 27 -12.81 -10.71 -8.69
C TYR A 27 -13.20 -11.63 -7.54
N ILE A 28 -12.46 -11.60 -6.42
CA ILE A 28 -12.79 -12.34 -5.20
C ILE A 28 -14.14 -11.89 -4.65
N ALA A 29 -14.39 -10.58 -4.57
CA ALA A 29 -15.66 -10.02 -4.14
C ALA A 29 -16.82 -10.54 -4.98
N SER A 30 -16.66 -10.55 -6.31
CA SER A 30 -17.67 -11.07 -7.24
C SER A 30 -17.98 -12.56 -6.99
N ALA A 31 -16.95 -13.38 -6.81
CA ALA A 31 -17.13 -14.81 -6.51
C ALA A 31 -17.87 -15.03 -5.18
N LEU A 32 -17.53 -14.27 -4.13
CA LEU A 32 -18.19 -14.32 -2.84
C LEU A 32 -19.66 -13.89 -2.93
N ILE A 33 -19.96 -12.82 -3.67
CA ILE A 33 -21.33 -12.35 -3.90
C ILE A 33 -22.15 -13.44 -4.61
N LYS A 34 -21.60 -14.09 -5.64
CA LYS A 34 -22.25 -15.22 -6.33
C LYS A 34 -22.49 -16.42 -5.40
N GLY A 35 -21.63 -16.61 -4.40
CA GLY A 35 -21.77 -17.62 -3.36
C GLY A 35 -22.78 -17.25 -2.24
N GLY A 36 -23.49 -16.13 -2.35
CA GLY A 36 -24.48 -15.69 -1.35
C GLY A 36 -23.88 -14.95 -0.15
N PHE A 37 -22.59 -14.61 -0.18
CA PHE A 37 -21.94 -13.80 0.85
C PHE A 37 -22.09 -12.30 0.56
N LYS A 38 -21.85 -11.48 1.59
CA LYS A 38 -21.87 -10.01 1.50
C LYS A 38 -20.50 -9.45 1.90
N PRO A 39 -19.48 -9.52 1.03
CA PRO A 39 -18.17 -8.97 1.32
C PRO A 39 -18.21 -7.44 1.34
N VAL A 40 -17.44 -6.83 2.25
CA VAL A 40 -17.16 -5.39 2.27
C VAL A 40 -15.76 -5.16 1.73
N LEU A 41 -15.61 -4.23 0.79
CA LEU A 41 -14.29 -3.82 0.28
C LEU A 41 -13.80 -2.59 1.07
N LEU A 42 -12.68 -2.75 1.76
CA LEU A 42 -11.95 -1.66 2.41
C LEU A 42 -10.74 -1.30 1.53
N ASN A 43 -10.83 -0.17 0.82
CA ASN A 43 -9.73 0.34 0.01
C ASN A 43 -8.90 1.37 0.79
N CYS A 44 -7.71 0.98 1.26
CA CYS A 44 -6.82 1.83 2.04
C CYS A 44 -5.96 2.77 1.20
N HIS A 45 -6.03 2.71 -0.13
CA HIS A 45 -5.34 3.64 -1.01
C HIS A 45 -6.01 5.02 -0.96
N SER A 46 -5.51 5.90 -0.09
CA SER A 46 -5.92 7.30 0.03
C SER A 46 -4.89 8.25 -0.59
N GLY A 47 -5.17 9.56 -0.56
CA GLY A 47 -4.19 10.60 -0.94
C GLY A 47 -3.14 10.89 0.13
N LYS A 48 -3.23 10.25 1.30
CA LYS A 48 -2.32 10.47 2.43
C LYS A 48 -0.99 9.76 2.20
N LYS A 49 0.09 10.36 2.72
CA LYS A 49 1.41 9.75 2.75
C LYS A 49 2.22 10.23 3.94
N SER A 50 3.06 9.37 4.49
CA SER A 50 4.02 9.70 5.54
C SER A 50 5.37 9.07 5.22
N VAL A 51 6.41 9.89 5.21
CA VAL A 51 7.79 9.42 5.06
C VAL A 51 8.14 8.52 6.24
N MET A 52 8.84 7.42 5.95
CA MET A 52 9.29 6.44 6.93
C MET A 52 10.81 6.32 6.91
N GLU A 53 11.36 5.77 7.98
CA GLU A 53 12.73 5.27 7.98
C GLU A 53 12.89 4.16 6.95
N LEU A 54 14.10 4.06 6.39
CA LEU A 54 14.45 3.02 5.42
C LEU A 54 14.53 1.65 6.13
N PRO A 55 13.75 0.64 5.71
CA PRO A 55 13.83 -0.71 6.25
C PRO A 55 15.25 -1.29 6.18
N ALA A 56 15.59 -2.14 7.15
CA ALA A 56 16.92 -2.72 7.28
C ALA A 56 17.30 -3.52 6.02
N GLU A 57 16.33 -4.19 5.42
CA GLU A 57 16.38 -4.97 4.18
C GLU A 57 16.83 -4.13 2.99
N PHE A 58 16.57 -2.82 3.01
CA PHE A 58 16.98 -1.88 1.97
C PHE A 58 18.27 -1.12 2.30
N SER A 59 19.00 -1.52 3.35
CA SER A 59 20.25 -0.85 3.73
C SER A 59 21.32 -0.84 2.62
N TYR A 60 21.28 -1.83 1.71
CA TYR A 60 22.16 -1.88 0.54
C TYR A 60 21.94 -0.71 -0.43
N LEU A 61 20.81 0.01 -0.34
CA LEU A 61 20.53 1.19 -1.16
C LEU A 61 21.19 2.46 -0.61
N LYS A 62 21.64 2.50 0.65
CA LYS A 62 22.22 3.70 1.28
C LYS A 62 23.37 4.34 0.47
N PRO A 63 24.32 3.57 -0.09
CA PRO A 63 25.40 4.15 -0.92
C PRO A 63 24.89 4.81 -2.21
N TYR A 64 23.72 4.40 -2.72
CA TYR A 64 23.13 4.94 -3.94
C TYR A 64 22.18 6.11 -3.65
N ILE A 65 21.45 6.08 -2.53
CA ILE A 65 20.53 7.15 -2.11
C ILE A 65 21.29 8.46 -1.85
N ASN A 66 22.44 8.37 -1.17
CA ASN A 66 23.26 9.53 -0.81
C ASN A 66 24.36 9.84 -1.85
N ASN A 67 24.29 9.24 -3.05
CA ASN A 67 25.33 9.39 -4.05
C ASN A 67 25.24 10.77 -4.75
N SER A 68 26.37 11.46 -4.85
CA SER A 68 26.46 12.75 -5.55
C SER A 68 26.46 12.60 -7.08
N ASP A 69 26.88 11.45 -7.62
CA ASP A 69 26.87 11.15 -9.05
C ASP A 69 25.44 10.88 -9.55
N PRO A 70 24.85 11.74 -10.40
CA PRO A 70 23.50 11.55 -10.93
C PRO A 70 23.31 10.25 -11.74
N GLY A 71 24.38 9.70 -12.33
CA GLY A 71 24.32 8.46 -13.12
C GLY A 71 24.16 7.20 -12.26
N ILE A 72 24.48 7.28 -10.97
CA ILE A 72 24.47 6.15 -10.02
C ILE A 72 23.47 6.42 -8.88
N ARG A 73 23.06 7.67 -8.68
CA ARG A 73 22.11 8.07 -7.64
C ARG A 73 20.77 7.37 -7.80
N PHE A 74 20.27 6.83 -6.70
CA PHE A 74 18.97 6.20 -6.64
C PHE A 74 17.87 7.19 -7.07
N PRO A 75 17.00 6.84 -8.03
CA PRO A 75 16.14 7.82 -8.70
C PRO A 75 14.87 8.17 -7.91
N TYR A 76 14.53 7.40 -6.88
CA TYR A 76 13.31 7.60 -6.10
C TYR A 76 13.55 8.42 -4.84
N LYS A 77 12.45 8.96 -4.28
CA LYS A 77 12.46 9.76 -3.06
C LYS A 77 12.53 8.87 -1.81
N ASN A 78 12.15 9.41 -0.66
CA ASN A 78 12.13 8.69 0.59
C ASN A 78 11.18 7.49 0.55
N TYR A 79 11.56 6.42 1.26
CA TYR A 79 10.66 5.33 1.58
C TYR A 79 9.44 5.89 2.33
N THR A 80 8.25 5.55 1.88
CA THR A 80 7.02 6.27 2.25
C THR A 80 5.87 5.29 2.41
N HIS A 81 5.09 5.47 3.47
CA HIS A 81 3.77 4.87 3.63
C HIS A 81 2.74 5.67 2.83
N TYR A 82 2.04 5.01 1.91
CA TYR A 82 1.01 5.57 1.06
C TYR A 82 -0.34 4.96 1.40
N GLY A 83 -1.28 5.79 1.82
CA GLY A 83 -2.64 5.38 2.15
C GLY A 83 -3.04 5.68 3.59
N MET A 84 -4.07 4.98 4.04
CA MET A 84 -4.60 5.09 5.41
C MET A 84 -3.61 4.55 6.43
N SER A 85 -3.51 5.20 7.59
CA SER A 85 -2.67 4.69 8.68
C SER A 85 -3.25 3.41 9.27
N TRP A 86 -2.39 2.61 9.91
CA TRP A 86 -2.80 1.38 10.60
C TRP A 86 -3.93 1.62 11.63
N GLN A 87 -3.91 2.76 12.33
CA GLN A 87 -4.96 3.13 13.29
C GLN A 87 -6.28 3.48 12.60
N GLU A 88 -6.25 4.07 11.41
CA GLU A 88 -7.46 4.32 10.63
C GLU A 88 -8.10 3.01 10.17
N ILE A 89 -7.27 2.06 9.72
CA ILE A 89 -7.68 0.73 9.28
C ILE A 89 -8.29 -0.04 10.47
N GLU A 90 -7.63 -0.01 11.63
CA GLU A 90 -8.12 -0.67 12.84
C GLU A 90 -9.50 -0.18 13.26
N ARG A 91 -9.75 1.14 13.21
CA ARG A 91 -11.07 1.72 13.51
C ARG A 91 -12.16 1.22 12.56
N GLN A 92 -11.84 1.01 11.29
CA GLN A 92 -12.83 0.53 10.31
C GLN A 92 -13.12 -0.98 10.40
N ILE A 93 -12.21 -1.77 10.95
CA ILE A 93 -12.38 -3.23 11.06
C ILE A 93 -13.03 -3.64 12.39
N LYS A 94 -12.94 -2.81 13.43
CA LYS A 94 -13.53 -3.09 14.75
C LYS A 94 -15.06 -3.02 14.79
N ASP A 95 -15.70 -2.46 13.77
CA ASP A 95 -17.16 -2.33 13.62
C ASP A 95 -17.82 -3.53 12.88
#